data_AF-A0A832WA11-F1
#
_entry.id   AF-A0A832WA11-F1
#
_cell.length_a   1.000
_cell.length_b   1.000
_cell.length_c   1.000
_cell.angle_alpha   90.00
_cell.angle_beta   90.00
_cell.angle_gamma   90.00
#
_symmetry.space_group_name_H-M   'P 1'
#
loop_
_entity.id
_entity.type
_entity.pdbx_description
1 polymer ?
#
loop_
_entity_poly.entity_id
_entity_poly.type
_entity_poly.pdbx_seq_one_letter_code
_entity_poly.pdbx_strand_id
1 'polypeptide(L)'
;MNNEAGKDNDCGLNDLEDRPETSIHAEVFLDSVRITGVKVNYYHICKTKLWLFSHNITLEKGDDNVALGKILHEDRYKKNSKNITIDGISIDFVKTGKRIEIHEIKKSKKMDAADRAQLLFYLYYLKKRDFDAVGVLNYPLLNKIEKVELNPEDEDATEREIEEIKKIVLGSMPVPAHKKICSRCAYQEFCFCGE
;
A
#
# COMPACT_ATOMS: atom_id res chain seq x y z
N MET A 1 -61.97 21.13 -28.53
CA MET A 1 -61.25 20.24 -27.61
C MET A 1 -59.77 20.57 -27.71
N ASN A 2 -59.17 20.97 -26.59
CA ASN A 2 -57.84 21.59 -26.49
C ASN A 2 -56.69 20.57 -26.39
N ASN A 3 -55.53 21.06 -26.84
CA ASN A 3 -54.09 20.79 -26.60
C ASN A 3 -53.56 19.85 -25.49
N GLU A 4 -52.46 19.17 -25.88
CA GLU A 4 -51.08 19.11 -25.31
C GLU A 4 -50.72 18.51 -23.92
N ALA A 5 -49.69 17.63 -24.01
CA ALA A 5 -48.43 17.56 -23.24
C ALA A 5 -48.39 17.22 -21.73
N GLY A 6 -47.64 16.15 -21.43
CA GLY A 6 -46.52 16.17 -20.47
C GLY A 6 -46.70 15.45 -19.13
N LYS A 7 -45.59 14.83 -18.69
CA LYS A 7 -45.19 14.51 -17.30
C LYS A 7 -45.87 13.30 -16.65
N ASP A 8 -45.24 12.45 -15.82
CA ASP A 8 -43.93 12.40 -15.17
C ASP A 8 -43.68 10.94 -14.69
N ASN A 9 -42.41 10.61 -14.49
CA ASN A 9 -41.81 9.76 -13.44
C ASN A 9 -42.48 8.42 -13.04
N ASP A 10 -41.76 7.32 -13.30
CA ASP A 10 -41.20 6.56 -12.17
C ASP A 10 -39.92 5.85 -12.62
N CYS A 11 -38.79 6.51 -12.34
CA CYS A 11 -37.48 5.88 -12.33
C CYS A 11 -37.53 4.85 -11.20
N GLY A 12 -37.31 3.57 -11.52
CA GLY A 12 -37.18 2.51 -10.53
C GLY A 12 -36.06 2.81 -9.53
N LEU A 13 -36.38 3.63 -8.53
CA LEU A 13 -35.76 3.60 -7.22
C LEU A 13 -36.24 2.30 -6.59
N ASN A 14 -35.48 1.22 -6.70
CA ASN A 14 -35.53 0.10 -5.74
C ASN A 14 -34.36 -0.90 -5.84
N ASP A 15 -33.24 -0.58 -6.51
CA ASP A 15 -32.12 -1.53 -6.65
C ASP A 15 -30.83 -1.14 -5.90
N LEU A 16 -30.89 -0.23 -4.91
CA LEU A 16 -29.70 0.25 -4.19
C LEU A 16 -29.65 -0.09 -2.70
N GLU A 17 -30.61 -0.84 -2.16
CA GLU A 17 -30.64 -1.14 -0.72
C GLU A 17 -30.04 -2.49 -0.33
N ASP A 18 -29.58 -3.34 -1.26
CA ASP A 18 -29.33 -4.74 -0.91
C ASP A 18 -27.98 -5.32 -1.34
N ARG A 19 -26.86 -4.65 -1.02
CA ARG A 19 -25.58 -5.33 -0.69
C ARG A 19 -24.70 -4.55 0.29
N PRO A 20 -24.88 -4.74 1.60
CA PRO A 20 -23.78 -4.61 2.54
C PRO A 20 -23.65 -5.91 3.32
N GLU A 21 -23.02 -6.94 2.75
CA GLU A 21 -22.52 -8.09 3.52
C GLU A 21 -21.65 -9.01 2.65
N THR A 22 -20.50 -8.51 2.20
CA THR A 22 -19.36 -9.38 1.94
C THR A 22 -18.33 -9.10 3.01
N SER A 23 -18.41 -9.91 4.07
CA SER A 23 -17.30 -10.31 4.93
C SER A 23 -15.96 -10.06 4.23
N ILE A 24 -15.24 -9.02 4.67
CA ILE A 24 -13.92 -8.62 4.17
C ILE A 24 -12.92 -9.67 4.64
N HIS A 25 -12.87 -10.79 3.92
CA HIS A 25 -11.97 -11.90 4.21
C HIS A 25 -11.49 -12.50 2.89
N ALA A 26 -10.38 -12.01 2.36
CA ALA A 26 -9.45 -12.79 1.54
C ALA A 26 -8.10 -12.04 1.38
N GLU A 27 -7.31 -12.10 2.45
CA GLU A 27 -5.86 -12.26 2.47
C GLU A 27 -5.20 -12.27 1.07
N VAL A 28 -4.17 -11.45 0.81
CA VAL A 28 -3.32 -11.61 -0.40
C VAL A 28 -2.45 -12.87 -0.26
N PHE A 29 -3.06 -14.04 -0.33
CA PHE A 29 -2.39 -15.31 -0.56
C PHE A 29 -2.19 -15.47 -2.06
N LEU A 30 -1.10 -14.90 -2.56
CA LEU A 30 -0.54 -15.31 -3.84
C LEU A 30 0.32 -16.55 -3.55
N ASP A 31 -0.32 -17.72 -3.57
CA ASP A 31 0.25 -18.98 -3.05
C ASP A 31 0.64 -18.88 -1.57
N SER A 32 1.40 -19.84 -1.03
CA SER A 32 1.73 -20.00 0.40
C SER A 32 2.46 -18.83 1.09
N VAL A 33 2.62 -17.67 0.42
CA VAL A 33 3.36 -16.49 0.91
C VAL A 33 2.45 -15.26 0.94
N ARG A 34 2.26 -14.68 2.13
CA ARG A 34 1.56 -13.40 2.29
C ARG A 34 2.44 -12.23 1.81
N ILE A 35 2.03 -11.53 0.75
CA ILE A 35 2.72 -10.33 0.23
C ILE A 35 1.94 -9.08 0.65
N THR A 36 2.66 -8.04 1.10
CA THR A 36 2.08 -6.76 1.55
C THR A 36 2.85 -5.60 0.94
N GLY A 37 2.27 -4.39 0.95
CA GLY A 37 2.96 -3.19 0.47
C GLY A 37 4.29 -2.92 1.19
N VAL A 38 4.41 -3.28 2.47
CA VAL A 38 5.69 -3.21 3.21
C VAL A 38 6.75 -4.14 2.62
N LYS A 39 6.37 -5.35 2.20
CA LYS A 39 7.30 -6.28 1.54
C LYS A 39 7.72 -5.77 0.17
N VAL A 40 6.81 -5.17 -0.60
CA VAL A 40 7.14 -4.50 -1.86
C VAL A 40 8.12 -3.35 -1.60
N ASN A 41 7.86 -2.49 -0.61
CA ASN A 41 8.79 -1.44 -0.23
C ASN A 41 10.19 -1.99 0.12
N TYR A 42 10.27 -3.07 0.91
CA TYR A 42 11.55 -3.67 1.29
C TYR A 42 12.27 -4.35 0.13
N TYR A 43 11.55 -4.88 -0.86
CA TYR A 43 12.15 -5.40 -2.09
C TYR A 43 13.01 -4.35 -2.79
N HIS A 44 12.50 -3.11 -2.91
CA HIS A 44 13.26 -2.00 -3.51
C HIS A 44 14.37 -1.45 -2.62
N ILE A 45 14.24 -1.55 -1.29
CA ILE A 45 15.24 -1.04 -0.34
C ILE A 45 16.37 -2.05 -0.10
N CYS A 46 16.03 -3.25 0.37
CA CYS A 46 16.99 -4.28 0.77
C CYS A 46 16.35 -5.67 0.81
N LYS A 47 16.83 -6.58 -0.06
CA LYS A 47 16.36 -7.97 -0.13
C LYS A 47 16.63 -8.77 1.15
N THR A 48 17.75 -8.53 1.85
CA THR A 48 18.02 -9.12 3.17
C THR A 48 16.98 -8.68 4.20
N LYS A 49 16.65 -7.37 4.23
CA LYS A 49 15.62 -6.82 5.11
C LYS A 49 14.24 -7.43 4.81
N LEU A 50 13.89 -7.56 3.53
CA LEU A 50 12.68 -8.24 3.09
C LEU A 50 12.61 -9.69 3.63
N TRP A 51 13.71 -10.43 3.50
CA TRP A 51 13.79 -11.82 3.97
C TRP A 51 13.62 -11.90 5.49
N LEU A 52 14.38 -11.11 6.25
CA LEU A 52 14.33 -11.08 7.72
C LEU A 52 12.93 -10.72 8.23
N PHE A 53 12.34 -9.65 7.69
CA PHE A 53 10.98 -9.24 8.04
C PHE A 53 9.95 -10.34 7.72
N SER A 54 10.10 -11.03 6.60
CA SER A 54 9.19 -12.11 6.19
C SER A 54 9.28 -13.35 7.06
N HIS A 55 10.40 -13.54 7.77
CA HIS A 55 10.63 -14.62 8.74
C HIS A 55 10.40 -14.17 10.19
N ASN A 56 9.63 -13.10 10.39
CA ASN A 56 9.28 -12.54 11.72
C ASN A 56 10.48 -12.06 12.56
N ILE A 57 11.64 -11.84 11.94
CA ILE A 57 12.76 -11.17 12.59
C ILE A 57 12.51 -9.67 12.44
N THR A 58 11.80 -9.07 13.40
CA THR A 58 11.40 -7.66 13.34
C THR A 58 12.21 -6.79 14.31
N LEU A 59 13.23 -6.09 13.81
CA LEU A 59 14.11 -5.23 14.62
C LEU A 59 13.68 -3.76 14.64
N GLU A 60 12.63 -3.41 13.90
CA GLU A 60 12.14 -2.04 13.76
C GLU A 60 11.31 -1.56 14.96
N LYS A 61 10.92 -2.48 15.85
CA LYS A 61 10.25 -2.15 17.11
C LYS A 61 11.28 -1.50 18.05
N GLY A 62 11.20 -0.20 18.21
CA GLY A 62 12.14 0.60 19.01
C GLY A 62 13.05 1.52 18.18
N ASP A 63 12.95 1.49 16.85
CA ASP A 63 13.67 2.43 16.00
C ASP A 63 13.00 3.82 16.01
N ASP A 64 13.72 4.85 16.44
CA ASP A 64 13.22 6.21 16.55
C ASP A 64 12.73 6.79 15.22
N ASN A 65 13.34 6.40 14.09
CA ASN A 65 12.88 6.86 12.78
C ASN A 65 11.54 6.24 12.40
N VAL A 66 11.32 4.98 12.76
CA VAL A 66 10.05 4.28 12.57
C VAL A 66 8.97 4.87 13.49
N ALA A 67 9.30 5.12 14.77
CA ALA A 67 8.37 5.74 15.72
C ALA A 67 7.91 7.13 15.26
N LEU A 68 8.84 7.96 14.80
CA LEU A 68 8.52 9.29 14.25
C LEU A 68 7.64 9.20 12.98
N GLY A 69 7.84 8.17 12.14
CA GLY A 69 6.96 7.91 11.00
C GLY A 69 5.50 7.67 11.40
N LYS A 70 5.27 6.92 12.48
CA LYS A 70 3.92 6.66 13.00
C LYS A 70 3.25 7.91 13.55
N ILE A 71 3.98 8.74 14.29
CA ILE A 71 3.46 10.00 14.84
C ILE A 71 3.01 10.94 13.71
N LEU A 72 3.83 11.08 12.66
CA LEU A 72 3.49 11.93 11.49
C LEU A 72 2.22 11.45 10.76
N HIS A 73 1.96 10.14 10.81
CA HIS A 73 0.76 9.54 10.25
C HIS A 73 -0.48 9.82 11.12
N GLU A 74 -0.37 9.64 12.44
CA GLU A 74 -1.45 9.87 13.40
C GLU A 74 -1.91 11.34 13.46
N ASP A 75 -0.99 12.30 13.38
CA ASP A 75 -1.29 13.73 13.52
C ASP A 75 -2.06 14.33 12.33
N ARG A 76 -1.92 13.76 11.12
CA ARG A 76 -2.53 14.33 9.91
C ARG A 76 -3.97 13.84 9.67
N TYR A 77 -4.36 12.68 10.22
CA TYR A 77 -5.62 12.02 9.85
C TYR A 77 -6.76 12.07 10.88
N LYS A 78 -6.57 12.71 12.03
CA LYS A 78 -7.60 12.84 13.09
C LYS A 78 -8.93 13.52 12.68
N LYS A 79 -9.08 14.05 11.46
CA LYS A 79 -10.27 14.84 11.08
C LYS A 79 -11.18 14.29 9.96
N ASN A 80 -10.75 13.39 9.07
CA ASN A 80 -11.59 13.01 7.90
C ASN A 80 -11.34 11.62 7.26
N SER A 81 -10.41 10.80 7.76
CA SER A 81 -10.17 9.48 7.14
C SER A 81 -11.12 8.42 7.68
N LYS A 82 -11.51 7.49 6.81
CA LYS A 82 -11.99 6.17 7.23
C LYS A 82 -10.82 5.22 7.03
N ASN A 83 -10.54 4.39 8.02
CA ASN A 83 -9.60 3.28 7.85
C ASN A 83 -10.39 2.12 7.26
N ILE A 84 -10.02 1.64 6.08
CA ILE A 84 -10.48 0.34 5.61
C ILE A 84 -9.29 -0.58 5.84
N THR A 85 -9.52 -1.59 6.64
CA THR A 85 -8.64 -2.75 6.68
C THR A 85 -8.99 -3.60 5.47
N ILE A 86 -8.15 -3.57 4.44
CA ILE A 86 -8.26 -4.49 3.32
C ILE A 86 -7.31 -5.65 3.64
N ASP A 87 -7.87 -6.80 3.97
CA ASP A 87 -7.13 -8.08 4.07
C ASP A 87 -5.91 -8.02 5.03
N GLY A 88 -6.12 -7.36 6.18
CA GLY A 88 -5.12 -7.17 7.23
C GLY A 88 -4.06 -6.11 6.91
N ILE A 89 -4.29 -5.29 5.88
CA ILE A 89 -3.50 -4.09 5.55
C ILE A 89 -4.38 -2.88 5.91
N SER A 90 -3.91 -2.07 6.84
CA SER A 90 -4.54 -0.77 7.11
C SER A 90 -4.06 0.20 6.06
N ILE A 91 -4.94 0.58 5.14
CA ILE A 91 -4.66 1.57 4.11
C ILE A 91 -5.49 2.82 4.45
N ASP A 92 -4.81 3.95 4.54
CA ASP A 92 -5.48 5.24 4.66
C ASP A 92 -6.03 5.62 3.29
N PHE A 93 -7.35 5.79 3.19
CA PHE A 93 -7.99 6.21 1.95
C PHE A 93 -9.08 7.25 2.23
N VAL A 94 -9.40 7.99 1.19
CA VAL A 94 -10.55 8.90 1.14
C VAL A 94 -11.43 8.43 -0.02
N LYS A 95 -12.72 8.22 0.24
CA LYS A 95 -13.70 7.96 -0.83
C LYS A 95 -14.14 9.29 -1.41
N THR A 96 -13.83 9.53 -2.67
CA THR A 96 -14.25 10.74 -3.40
C THR A 96 -15.26 10.34 -4.47
N GLY A 97 -16.54 10.38 -4.11
CA GLY A 97 -17.62 9.92 -5.00
C GLY A 97 -17.57 8.42 -5.26
N LYS A 98 -17.35 8.02 -6.52
CA LYS A 98 -17.22 6.61 -6.95
C LYS A 98 -15.79 6.08 -6.97
N ARG A 99 -14.78 6.96 -6.91
CA ARG A 99 -13.35 6.61 -7.00
C ARG A 99 -12.71 6.58 -5.60
N ILE A 100 -11.82 5.63 -5.38
CA ILE A 100 -11.06 5.48 -4.12
C ILE A 100 -9.73 6.23 -4.27
N GLU A 101 -9.38 7.09 -3.31
CA GLU A 101 -8.08 7.75 -3.26
C GLU A 101 -7.27 7.18 -2.09
N ILE A 102 -6.23 6.41 -2.38
CA ILE A 102 -5.28 5.88 -1.38
C ILE A 102 -4.24 6.94 -1.08
N HIS A 103 -4.01 7.24 0.19
CA HIS A 103 -2.94 8.12 0.61
C HIS A 103 -1.85 7.36 1.35
N GLU A 104 -0.61 7.52 0.90
CA GLU A 104 0.58 7.00 1.57
C GLU A 104 1.44 8.18 2.05
N ILE A 105 1.59 8.34 3.36
CA ILE A 105 2.42 9.39 3.96
C ILE A 105 3.85 8.88 4.17
N LYS A 106 4.84 9.64 3.69
CA LYS A 106 6.26 9.36 3.90
C LYS A 106 6.99 10.58 4.47
N LYS A 107 7.89 10.33 5.42
CA LYS A 107 8.71 11.39 6.05
C LYS A 107 9.66 12.07 5.06
N SER A 108 10.15 11.36 4.04
CA SER A 108 11.12 11.89 3.08
C SER A 108 10.94 11.26 1.69
N LYS A 109 11.37 11.95 0.66
CA LYS A 109 11.40 11.44 -0.73
C LYS A 109 12.68 10.63 -1.07
N LYS A 110 13.47 10.20 -0.09
CA LYS A 110 14.74 9.47 -0.35
C LYS A 110 14.55 8.05 -0.88
N MET A 111 13.37 7.46 -0.70
CA MET A 111 13.02 6.11 -1.14
C MET A 111 11.84 6.14 -2.12
N ASP A 112 11.78 7.17 -2.96
CA ASP A 112 10.63 7.43 -3.83
C ASP A 112 10.26 6.25 -4.74
N ALA A 113 11.24 5.54 -5.29
CA ALA A 113 11.00 4.32 -6.06
C ALA A 113 10.30 3.23 -5.23
N ALA A 114 10.73 3.01 -3.98
CA ALA A 114 10.12 2.02 -3.08
C ALA A 114 8.73 2.48 -2.60
N ASP A 115 8.56 3.78 -2.39
CA ASP A 115 7.30 4.39 -1.97
C ASP A 115 6.26 4.32 -3.11
N ARG A 116 6.68 4.59 -4.36
CA ARG A 116 5.84 4.45 -5.56
C ARG A 116 5.46 2.99 -5.79
N ALA A 117 6.40 2.06 -5.74
CA ALA A 117 6.11 0.63 -5.94
C ALA A 117 5.14 0.08 -4.88
N GLN A 118 5.30 0.47 -3.62
CA GLN A 118 4.34 0.14 -2.55
C GLN A 118 2.91 0.61 -2.90
N LEU A 119 2.77 1.87 -3.37
CA LEU A 119 1.47 2.42 -3.71
C LEU A 119 0.87 1.77 -4.97
N LEU A 120 1.69 1.51 -5.98
CA LEU A 120 1.26 0.77 -7.18
C LEU A 120 0.75 -0.62 -6.85
N PHE A 121 1.40 -1.33 -5.92
CA PHE A 121 0.92 -2.63 -5.45
C PHE A 121 -0.51 -2.54 -4.88
N TYR A 122 -0.82 -1.48 -4.12
CA TYR A 122 -2.18 -1.27 -3.61
C TYR A 122 -3.18 -0.95 -4.73
N LEU A 123 -2.80 -0.13 -5.71
CA LEU A 123 -3.66 0.20 -6.86
C LEU A 123 -3.92 -1.03 -7.73
N TYR A 124 -2.88 -1.80 -8.03
CA TYR A 124 -2.96 -3.08 -8.73
C TYR A 124 -3.93 -4.02 -8.03
N TYR A 125 -3.78 -4.14 -6.71
CA TYR A 125 -4.60 -5.02 -5.90
C TYR A 125 -6.09 -4.62 -5.88
N LEU A 126 -6.37 -3.31 -5.77
CA LEU A 126 -7.73 -2.78 -5.86
C LEU A 126 -8.32 -2.99 -7.26
N LYS A 127 -7.54 -2.77 -8.32
CA LYS A 127 -7.97 -3.00 -9.70
C LYS A 127 -8.37 -4.45 -9.94
N LYS A 128 -7.62 -5.44 -9.42
CA LYS A 128 -7.96 -6.87 -9.52
C LYS A 128 -9.25 -7.25 -8.78
N ARG A 129 -9.82 -6.35 -7.97
CA ARG A 129 -11.11 -6.49 -7.26
C ARG A 129 -12.20 -5.57 -7.83
N ASP A 130 -11.99 -5.07 -9.05
CA ASP A 130 -12.91 -4.17 -9.76
C ASP A 130 -13.16 -2.83 -9.05
N PHE A 131 -12.23 -2.39 -8.20
CA PHE A 131 -12.26 -1.06 -7.62
C PHE A 131 -11.45 -0.07 -8.46
N ASP A 132 -12.08 1.06 -8.84
CA ASP A 132 -11.40 2.21 -9.43
C ASP A 132 -10.71 3.04 -8.33
N ALA A 133 -9.38 3.14 -8.42
CA ALA A 133 -8.55 3.81 -7.43
C ALA A 133 -7.41 4.65 -8.03
N VAL A 134 -7.02 5.69 -7.28
CA VAL A 134 -5.81 6.48 -7.49
C VAL A 134 -4.98 6.53 -6.22
N GLY A 135 -3.69 6.72 -6.39
CA GLY A 135 -2.75 6.84 -5.29
C GLY A 135 -2.25 8.26 -5.12
N VAL A 136 -1.96 8.64 -3.88
CA VAL A 136 -1.35 9.91 -3.51
C VAL A 136 -0.22 9.67 -2.52
N LEU A 137 1.01 9.93 -2.95
CA LEU A 137 2.17 10.02 -2.07
C LEU A 137 2.24 11.42 -1.46
N ASN A 138 2.22 11.50 -0.15
CA ASN A 138 2.34 12.75 0.59
C ASN A 138 3.67 12.77 1.35
N TYR A 139 4.45 13.83 1.14
CA TYR A 139 5.69 14.11 1.85
C TYR A 139 5.55 15.40 2.67
N PRO A 140 4.97 15.32 3.89
CA PRO A 140 4.63 16.50 4.70
C PRO A 140 5.81 17.44 4.94
N LEU A 141 6.99 16.90 5.27
CA LEU A 141 8.17 17.70 5.59
C LEU A 141 8.74 18.45 4.37
N LEU A 142 8.34 18.05 3.16
CA LEU A 142 8.75 18.66 1.91
C LEU A 142 7.63 19.48 1.26
N ASN A 143 6.44 19.56 1.90
CA ASN A 143 5.23 20.13 1.32
C ASN A 143 4.96 19.63 -0.11
N LYS A 144 5.21 18.34 -0.37
CA LYS A 144 5.12 17.75 -1.70
C LYS A 144 4.07 16.65 -1.74
N ILE A 145 3.25 16.67 -2.79
CA ILE A 145 2.24 15.68 -3.08
C ILE A 145 2.48 15.15 -4.50
N GLU A 146 2.37 13.84 -4.68
CA GLU A 146 2.56 13.18 -5.96
C GLU A 146 1.40 12.21 -6.20
N LYS A 147 0.68 12.41 -7.31
CA LYS A 147 -0.40 11.53 -7.74
C LYS A 147 0.17 10.37 -8.55
N VAL A 148 -0.31 9.17 -8.28
CA VAL A 148 0.10 7.94 -8.93
C VAL A 148 -1.15 7.26 -9.47
N GLU A 149 -1.13 6.97 -10.78
CA GLU A 149 -2.14 6.17 -11.44
C GLU A 149 -1.46 4.91 -11.99
N LEU A 150 -2.21 3.81 -11.99
CA LEU A 150 -1.75 2.53 -12.49
C LEU A 150 -1.92 2.49 -14.01
N ASN A 151 -0.86 2.12 -14.74
CA ASN A 151 -0.88 1.85 -16.17
C ASN A 151 -0.51 0.37 -16.45
N PRO A 152 -0.68 -0.11 -17.71
CA PRO A 152 -0.36 -1.50 -18.05
C PRO A 152 1.09 -1.91 -17.76
N GLU A 153 2.06 -1.03 -17.99
CA GLU A 153 3.48 -1.32 -17.71
C GLU A 153 3.77 -1.48 -16.20
N ASP A 154 3.09 -0.68 -15.37
CA ASP A 154 3.16 -0.75 -13.91
C ASP A 154 2.50 -2.04 -13.39
N GLU A 155 1.43 -2.52 -14.03
CA GLU A 155 0.79 -3.81 -13.72
C GLU A 155 1.75 -4.97 -13.97
N ASP A 156 2.33 -5.01 -15.17
CA ASP A 156 3.31 -6.04 -15.54
C ASP A 156 4.55 -6.01 -14.62
N ALA A 157 5.00 -4.81 -14.24
CA ALA A 157 6.10 -4.66 -13.29
C ALA A 157 5.73 -5.20 -11.92
N THR A 158 4.54 -4.85 -11.41
CA THR A 158 4.04 -5.31 -10.11
C THR A 158 3.91 -6.84 -10.07
N GLU A 159 3.42 -7.46 -11.14
CA GLU A 159 3.32 -8.93 -11.24
C GLU A 159 4.69 -9.62 -11.20
N ARG A 160 5.68 -9.07 -11.91
CA ARG A 160 7.07 -9.59 -11.85
C ARG A 160 7.68 -9.43 -10.45
N GLU A 161 7.47 -8.29 -9.81
CA GLU A 161 7.98 -8.00 -8.47
C GLU A 161 7.39 -8.94 -7.43
N ILE A 162 6.09 -9.24 -7.53
CA ILE A 162 5.41 -10.23 -6.69
C ILE A 162 6.13 -11.59 -6.77
N GLU A 163 6.42 -12.08 -7.98
CA GLU A 163 7.10 -13.37 -8.16
C GLU A 163 8.54 -13.36 -7.64
N GLU A 164 9.28 -12.27 -7.84
CA GLU A 164 10.63 -12.12 -7.27
C GLU A 164 10.61 -12.05 -5.74
N ILE A 165 9.62 -11.38 -5.15
CA ILE A 165 9.41 -11.36 -3.70
C ILE A 165 9.15 -12.76 -3.18
N LYS A 166 8.28 -13.56 -3.83
CA LYS A 166 8.03 -14.95 -3.45
C LYS A 166 9.33 -15.76 -3.43
N LYS A 167 10.14 -15.68 -4.50
CA LYS A 167 11.42 -16.39 -4.59
C LYS A 167 12.38 -16.01 -3.47
N ILE A 168 12.49 -14.72 -3.16
CA ILE A 168 13.34 -14.26 -2.06
C ILE A 168 12.82 -14.82 -0.74
N VAL A 169 11.53 -14.65 -0.45
CA VAL A 169 10.94 -15.06 0.83
C VAL A 169 10.99 -16.57 1.06
N LEU A 170 10.85 -17.39 0.02
CA LEU A 170 10.91 -18.85 0.12
C LEU A 170 12.35 -19.40 0.03
N GLY A 171 13.30 -18.57 -0.42
CA GLY A 171 14.69 -18.96 -0.62
C GLY A 171 15.55 -18.82 0.63
N SER A 172 16.87 -19.00 0.44
CA SER A 172 17.86 -18.66 1.46
C SER A 172 17.96 -17.16 1.67
N MET A 173 18.35 -16.74 2.88
CA MET A 173 18.56 -15.34 3.19
C MET A 173 19.61 -14.74 2.23
N PRO A 174 19.29 -13.63 1.52
CA PRO A 174 20.28 -12.93 0.72
C PRO A 174 21.43 -12.43 1.58
N VAL A 175 22.67 -12.65 1.12
CA VAL A 175 23.88 -12.19 1.81
C VAL A 175 23.80 -10.67 2.02
N PRO A 176 23.92 -10.19 3.27
CA PRO A 176 23.91 -8.75 3.54
C PRO A 176 25.06 -8.04 2.81
N ALA A 177 24.78 -6.84 2.32
CA ALA A 177 25.80 -5.97 1.73
C ALA A 177 25.69 -4.57 2.33
N HIS A 178 26.83 -3.94 2.59
CA HIS A 178 26.87 -2.56 3.08
C HIS A 178 26.27 -1.60 2.06
N LYS A 179 25.23 -0.87 2.47
CA LYS A 179 24.56 0.16 1.68
C LYS A 179 24.53 1.47 2.46
N LYS A 180 24.37 2.60 1.77
CA LYS A 180 24.23 3.93 2.40
C LYS A 180 23.11 4.00 3.44
N ILE A 181 22.06 3.20 3.27
CA ILE A 181 20.92 3.11 4.20
C ILE A 181 21.24 2.36 5.49
N CYS A 182 22.29 1.54 5.52
CA CYS A 182 22.56 0.62 6.63
C CYS A 182 22.83 1.39 7.92
N SER A 183 23.48 2.56 7.86
CA SER A 183 23.77 3.42 9.01
C SER A 183 22.54 3.88 9.81
N ARG A 184 21.34 3.71 9.26
CA ARG A 184 20.04 4.04 9.88
C ARG A 184 19.06 2.87 9.83
N CYS A 185 19.56 1.67 9.51
CA CYS A 185 18.74 0.48 9.38
C CYS A 185 18.75 -0.26 10.71
N ALA A 186 17.56 -0.52 11.26
CA ALA A 186 17.40 -1.31 12.48
C ALA A 186 18.00 -2.73 12.40
N TYR A 187 18.32 -3.22 11.20
CA TYR A 187 18.92 -4.53 10.97
C TYR A 187 20.45 -4.50 10.86
N GLN A 188 21.10 -3.33 10.95
CA GLN A 188 22.54 -3.19 10.71
C GLN A 188 23.36 -4.13 11.59
N GLU A 189 23.14 -4.10 12.91
CA GLU A 189 23.91 -4.92 13.87
C GLU A 189 23.69 -6.42 13.62
N PHE A 190 22.46 -6.82 13.31
CA PHE A 190 22.15 -8.22 12.98
C PHE A 190 22.83 -8.66 11.68
N CYS A 191 22.84 -7.82 10.65
CA CYS A 191 23.40 -8.15 9.35
C CYS A 191 24.94 -8.32 9.37
N PHE A 192 25.63 -7.61 10.27
CA PHE A 192 27.09 -7.50 10.27
C PHE A 192 27.71 -7.90 11.62
N CYS A 193 26.98 -8.63 12.47
CA CYS A 193 27.57 -9.15 13.70
C CYS A 193 28.64 -10.19 13.36
N GLY A 194 29.90 -9.89 13.69
CA GLY A 194 31.03 -10.80 13.46
C GLY A 194 31.89 -10.45 12.24
N GLU A 195 31.65 -9.32 11.58
CA GLU A 195 32.65 -8.66 10.72
C GLU A 195 33.69 -7.88 11.53
#